data_AF-A0A380MWV4-F1
#
_entry.id   AF-A0A380MWV4-F1
#
_cell.length_a   1.000
_cell.length_b   1.000
_cell.length_c   1.000
_cell.angle_alpha   90.00
_cell.angle_beta   90.00
_cell.angle_gamma   90.00
#
_symmetry.space_group_name_H-M   'P 1'
#
loop_
_entity.id
_entity.type
_entity.pdbx_description
1 polymer ?
#
loop_
_entity_poly.entity_id
_entity_poly.type
_entity_poly.pdbx_seq_one_letter_code
_entity_poly.pdbx_strand_id
1 'polypeptide(L)'
;MGISIDRTQRRVEDGMLYQTQHYRLQDGWQLYFGIDGIDSTYLPKIDTVRFGGEARMASITKQENITLPKATTAKNNCLMLYLLTPLADTRSNSQQPPLPHTAFTPCQYQQADAWQGMLVDIPVTIISAIVGKAQRYGGWDMAAHQSLPVQSYLPAGSCWYLQTDTTEQAQQLIDRLHLGYISQGHSRAQGYGQIALGNTPTH
;
A
#
# COMPACT_ATOMS: atom_id res chain seq x y z
N MET A 1 -26.09 -3.33 -14.86
CA MET A 1 -26.83 -4.60 -14.95
C MET A 1 -26.64 -5.15 -16.35
N GLY A 2 -26.45 -6.46 -16.46
CA GLY A 2 -26.30 -7.17 -17.73
C GLY A 2 -27.01 -8.53 -17.69
N ILE A 3 -27.22 -9.10 -18.87
CA ILE A 3 -27.88 -10.39 -19.08
C ILE A 3 -27.11 -11.22 -20.11
N SER A 4 -27.15 -12.54 -19.98
CA SER A 4 -26.80 -13.44 -21.09
C SER A 4 -28.03 -13.74 -21.95
N ILE A 5 -27.84 -13.86 -23.26
CA ILE A 5 -28.91 -14.15 -24.22
C ILE A 5 -28.55 -15.43 -24.97
N ASP A 6 -29.45 -16.41 -24.95
CA ASP A 6 -29.40 -17.53 -25.88
C ASP A 6 -29.70 -16.97 -27.27
N ARG A 7 -28.67 -16.92 -28.12
CA ARG A 7 -28.77 -16.34 -29.47
C ARG A 7 -29.68 -17.15 -30.39
N THR A 8 -29.86 -18.43 -30.11
CA THR A 8 -30.70 -19.36 -30.87
C THR A 8 -32.17 -19.10 -30.58
N GLN A 9 -32.52 -18.93 -29.30
CA GLN A 9 -33.91 -18.72 -28.85
C GLN A 9 -34.29 -17.24 -28.68
N ARG A 10 -33.32 -16.32 -28.77
CA ARG A 10 -33.44 -14.88 -28.50
C ARG A 10 -34.12 -14.59 -27.15
N ARG A 11 -33.82 -15.41 -26.14
CA ARG A 11 -34.33 -15.29 -24.78
C ARG A 11 -33.19 -15.09 -23.80
N VAL A 12 -33.50 -14.45 -22.68
CA VAL A 12 -32.57 -14.36 -21.55
C VAL A 12 -32.33 -15.77 -21.02
N GLU A 13 -31.08 -16.12 -20.79
CA GLU A 13 -30.75 -17.38 -20.13
C GLU A 13 -31.13 -17.30 -18.64
N ASP A 14 -31.85 -18.31 -18.16
CA ASP A 14 -32.30 -18.36 -16.77
C ASP A 14 -31.09 -18.32 -15.82
N GLY A 15 -31.17 -17.45 -14.80
CA GLY A 15 -30.09 -17.27 -13.82
C GLY A 15 -28.91 -16.41 -14.29
N MET A 16 -28.90 -15.93 -15.53
CA MET A 16 -27.79 -15.15 -16.09
C MET A 16 -28.02 -13.63 -16.01
N LEU A 17 -28.56 -13.15 -14.88
CA LEU A 17 -28.65 -11.72 -14.56
C LEU A 17 -27.49 -11.33 -13.65
N TYR A 18 -26.70 -10.33 -14.04
CA TYR A 18 -25.61 -9.84 -13.21
C TYR A 18 -25.64 -8.32 -13.05
N GLN A 19 -25.12 -7.85 -11.92
CA GLN A 19 -24.98 -6.44 -11.62
C GLN A 19 -23.55 -6.14 -11.22
N THR A 20 -23.01 -5.08 -11.81
CA THR A 20 -21.67 -4.59 -11.54
C THR A 20 -21.75 -3.12 -11.16
N GLN A 21 -20.90 -2.73 -10.21
CA GLN A 21 -20.70 -1.34 -9.81
C GLN A 21 -19.34 -0.88 -10.30
N HIS A 22 -19.29 0.33 -10.83
CA HIS A 22 -18.08 0.88 -11.43
C HIS A 22 -17.74 2.20 -10.76
N TYR A 23 -16.48 2.33 -10.39
CA TYR A 23 -15.91 3.64 -10.07
C TYR A 23 -15.69 4.39 -11.39
N ARG A 24 -16.29 5.58 -11.48
CA ARG A 24 -16.01 6.55 -12.55
C ARG A 24 -15.15 7.64 -11.95
N LEU A 25 -13.88 7.65 -12.33
CA LEU A 25 -12.98 8.77 -12.01
C LEU A 25 -13.48 10.03 -12.73
N GLN A 26 -13.31 11.18 -12.09
CA GLN A 26 -13.58 12.46 -12.75
C GLN A 26 -12.51 12.74 -13.82
N ASP A 27 -12.80 13.65 -14.74
CA ASP A 27 -11.84 14.05 -15.76
C ASP A 27 -10.57 14.64 -15.11
N GLY A 28 -9.42 14.33 -15.70
CA GLY A 28 -8.11 14.76 -15.21
C GLY A 28 -7.47 13.85 -14.15
N TRP A 29 -8.19 12.85 -13.64
CA TRP A 29 -7.59 11.85 -12.75
C TRP A 29 -6.73 10.85 -13.51
N GLN A 30 -5.55 10.56 -12.97
CA GLN A 30 -4.59 9.60 -13.52
C GLN A 30 -4.06 8.71 -12.39
N LEU A 31 -3.71 7.48 -12.73
CA LEU A 31 -3.04 6.55 -11.84
C LEU A 31 -1.58 6.44 -12.25
N TYR A 32 -0.68 6.63 -11.27
CA TYR A 32 0.75 6.53 -11.48
C TYR A 32 1.29 5.26 -10.83
N PHE A 33 2.18 4.58 -11.54
CA PHE A 33 2.87 3.38 -11.06
C PHE A 33 4.37 3.62 -11.17
N GLY A 34 5.06 3.59 -10.04
CA GLY A 34 6.52 3.51 -10.03
C GLY A 34 6.94 2.08 -10.37
N ILE A 35 7.81 1.93 -11.36
CA ILE A 35 8.39 0.64 -11.73
C ILE A 35 9.90 0.78 -11.63
N ASP A 36 10.52 -0.15 -10.91
CA ASP A 36 11.98 -0.23 -10.73
C ASP A 36 12.44 -1.67 -11.00
N GLY A 37 13.70 -1.84 -11.41
CA GLY A 37 14.32 -3.15 -11.60
C GLY A 37 13.78 -3.97 -12.78
N ILE A 38 13.10 -3.34 -13.74
CA ILE A 38 12.62 -4.00 -14.97
C ILE A 38 13.48 -3.62 -16.18
N ASP A 39 13.76 -4.58 -17.05
CA ASP A 39 14.30 -4.27 -18.38
C ASP A 39 13.24 -3.51 -19.18
N SER A 40 13.67 -2.39 -19.78
CA SER A 40 12.90 -1.58 -20.73
C SER A 40 12.20 -2.39 -21.83
N THR A 41 12.71 -3.57 -22.19
CA THR A 41 12.09 -4.47 -23.17
C THR A 41 10.74 -5.04 -22.74
N TYR A 42 10.49 -5.14 -21.43
CA TYR A 42 9.21 -5.58 -20.87
C TYR A 42 8.18 -4.46 -20.74
N LEU A 43 8.57 -3.20 -20.97
CA LEU A 43 7.62 -2.10 -20.97
C LEU A 43 6.63 -2.27 -22.13
N PRO A 44 5.33 -2.03 -21.90
CA PRO A 44 4.33 -2.19 -22.94
C PRO A 44 4.65 -1.25 -24.12
N LYS A 45 4.72 -1.84 -25.32
CA LYS A 45 4.88 -1.12 -26.59
C LYS A 45 3.55 -0.62 -27.18
N ILE A 46 2.48 -0.81 -26.41
CA ILE A 46 1.11 -0.43 -26.75
C ILE A 46 0.69 0.75 -25.88
N ASP A 47 -0.15 1.60 -26.43
CA ASP A 47 -0.71 2.79 -25.77
C ASP A 47 -1.95 2.48 -24.93
N THR A 48 -2.48 1.26 -25.03
CA THR A 48 -3.73 0.84 -24.40
C THR A 48 -3.61 -0.56 -23.82
N VAL A 49 -4.12 -0.75 -22.60
CA VAL A 49 -4.08 -2.03 -21.88
C VAL A 49 -5.44 -2.35 -21.29
N ARG A 50 -5.71 -3.64 -21.04
CA ARG A 50 -6.83 -4.04 -20.19
C ARG A 50 -6.45 -3.78 -18.73
N PHE A 51 -7.23 -2.98 -18.04
CA PHE A 51 -6.98 -2.60 -16.65
C PHE A 51 -8.26 -2.73 -15.82
N GLY A 52 -8.19 -3.53 -14.76
CA GLY A 52 -9.33 -3.88 -13.92
C GLY A 52 -10.18 -5.03 -14.49
N GLY A 53 -11.41 -5.16 -13.97
CA GLY A 53 -12.36 -6.18 -14.38
C GLY A 53 -13.04 -5.87 -15.73
N GLU A 54 -13.77 -6.86 -16.25
CA GLU A 54 -14.63 -6.74 -17.44
C GLU A 54 -13.93 -6.25 -18.73
N ALA A 55 -12.62 -6.50 -18.86
CA ALA A 55 -11.82 -6.11 -20.03
C ALA A 55 -11.88 -4.60 -20.35
N ARG A 56 -12.00 -3.75 -19.32
CA ARG A 56 -11.95 -2.29 -19.47
C ARG A 56 -10.59 -1.84 -20.00
N MET A 57 -10.61 -0.90 -20.94
CA MET A 57 -9.41 -0.35 -21.54
C MET A 57 -8.94 0.89 -20.78
N ALA A 58 -7.64 1.01 -20.58
CA ALA A 58 -6.98 2.21 -20.07
C ALA A 58 -5.83 2.59 -21.01
N SER A 59 -5.65 3.89 -21.24
CA SER A 59 -4.45 4.39 -21.91
C SER A 59 -3.26 4.34 -20.96
N ILE A 60 -2.11 3.93 -21.45
CA ILE A 60 -0.85 3.92 -20.70
C ILE A 60 0.17 4.80 -21.43
N THR A 61 0.93 5.57 -20.67
CA THR A 61 1.99 6.42 -21.21
C THR A 61 3.18 6.35 -20.25
N LYS A 62 4.37 6.18 -20.82
CA LYS A 62 5.61 6.29 -20.04
C LYS A 62 5.83 7.75 -19.69
N GLN A 63 5.82 8.06 -18.40
CA GLN A 63 6.17 9.38 -17.90
C GLN A 63 7.60 9.33 -17.36
N GLU A 64 8.46 10.17 -17.91
CA GLU A 64 9.80 10.41 -17.36
C GLU A 64 9.78 11.69 -16.51
N ASN A 65 10.70 11.79 -15.54
CA ASN A 65 10.87 12.98 -14.69
C ASN A 65 9.62 13.36 -13.86
N ILE A 66 9.02 12.39 -13.18
CA ILE A 66 7.96 12.66 -12.18
C ILE A 66 8.59 13.35 -10.97
N THR A 67 8.02 14.48 -10.55
CA THR A 67 8.40 15.09 -9.27
C THR A 67 7.65 14.41 -8.15
N LEU A 68 8.36 13.61 -7.36
CA LEU A 68 7.82 13.02 -6.15
C LEU A 68 7.90 14.00 -4.97
N PRO A 69 7.07 13.83 -3.93
CA PRO A 69 7.21 14.59 -2.70
C PRO A 69 8.65 14.50 -2.18
N LYS A 70 9.22 15.64 -1.80
CA LYS A 70 10.57 15.69 -1.24
C LYS A 70 10.54 15.28 0.22
N ALA A 71 11.57 14.57 0.65
CA ALA A 71 11.85 14.33 2.05
C ALA A 71 11.92 15.66 2.82
N THR A 72 11.27 15.73 3.97
CA THR A 72 11.34 16.90 4.86
C THR A 72 12.53 16.77 5.80
N THR A 73 13.26 17.84 6.10
CA THR A 73 14.23 17.82 7.20
C THR A 73 13.53 17.55 8.53
N ALA A 74 14.11 16.68 9.37
CA ALA A 74 13.63 16.40 10.71
C ALA A 74 13.73 17.65 11.58
N LYS A 75 12.61 18.08 12.17
CA LYS A 75 12.55 19.21 13.11
C LYS A 75 12.85 18.80 14.54
N ASN A 76 12.62 17.54 14.86
CA ASN A 76 12.82 16.93 16.17
C ASN A 76 13.00 15.41 16.00
N ASN A 77 13.05 14.68 17.12
CA ASN A 77 13.16 13.22 17.16
C ASN A 77 11.81 12.48 17.07
N CYS A 78 10.76 13.14 16.56
CA CYS A 78 9.43 12.60 16.40
C CYS A 78 8.98 12.67 14.93
N LEU A 79 8.56 11.54 14.38
CA LEU A 79 8.18 11.41 12.97
C LEU A 79 6.80 10.79 12.83
N MET A 80 6.14 11.10 11.72
CA MET A 80 4.98 10.36 11.23
C MET A 80 5.40 9.48 10.06
N LEU A 81 5.15 8.18 10.18
CA LEU A 81 5.20 7.23 9.07
C LEU A 81 3.79 7.08 8.51
N TYR A 82 3.62 7.38 7.23
CA TYR A 82 2.34 7.33 6.53
C TYR A 82 2.38 6.26 5.45
N LEU A 83 1.37 5.39 5.42
CA LEU A 83 1.28 4.29 4.47
C LEU A 83 0.63 4.74 3.15
N LEU A 84 1.39 4.69 2.05
CA LEU A 84 0.93 5.07 0.71
C LEU A 84 0.25 3.92 -0.02
N THR A 85 0.67 2.68 0.23
CA THR A 85 0.07 1.48 -0.36
C THR A 85 -0.22 0.43 0.72
N PRO A 86 -1.24 -0.42 0.56
CA PRO A 86 -1.62 -1.37 1.60
C PRO A 86 -0.46 -2.23 2.10
N LEU A 87 -0.56 -2.67 3.34
CA LEU A 87 0.50 -3.40 4.03
C LEU A 87 -0.06 -4.68 4.63
N ALA A 88 0.61 -5.83 4.48
CA ALA A 88 0.10 -7.08 5.05
C ALA A 88 -0.13 -6.94 6.56
N ASP A 89 -1.34 -7.27 7.02
CA ASP A 89 -1.69 -7.26 8.44
C ASP A 89 -1.33 -8.61 9.05
N THR A 90 -0.20 -8.64 9.75
CA THR A 90 0.29 -9.83 10.44
C THR A 90 -0.28 -9.96 11.85
N ARG A 91 -1.17 -9.06 12.27
CA ARG A 91 -1.73 -9.07 13.62
C ARG A 91 -2.81 -10.13 13.74
N SER A 92 -2.70 -10.99 14.74
CA SER A 92 -3.73 -11.91 15.21
C SER A 92 -4.57 -11.29 16.34
N ASN A 93 -4.01 -10.34 17.09
CA ASN A 93 -4.69 -9.59 18.14
C ASN A 93 -4.05 -8.21 18.38
N SER A 94 -4.58 -7.44 19.34
CA SER A 94 -4.10 -6.10 19.70
C SER A 94 -2.78 -6.07 20.48
N GLN A 95 -2.26 -7.22 20.92
CA GLN A 95 -0.99 -7.36 21.63
C GLN A 95 0.18 -7.58 20.66
N GLN A 96 0.04 -7.16 19.41
CA GLN A 96 1.10 -7.25 18.41
C GLN A 96 1.40 -5.86 17.85
N PRO A 97 2.68 -5.61 17.53
CA PRO A 97 3.08 -4.32 17.00
C PRO A 97 2.34 -4.04 15.69
N PRO A 98 1.96 -2.77 15.47
CA PRO A 98 1.17 -2.41 14.30
C PRO A 98 1.98 -2.32 13.00
N LEU A 99 3.28 -2.65 13.00
CA LEU A 99 4.10 -2.76 11.78
C LEU A 99 4.53 -4.22 11.56
N PRO A 100 4.44 -4.74 10.33
CA PRO A 100 5.01 -6.02 9.97
C PRO A 100 6.52 -5.87 9.89
N HIS A 101 7.22 -6.90 10.35
CA HIS A 101 8.66 -6.97 10.37
C HIS A 101 9.31 -6.14 11.48
N THR A 102 10.27 -6.78 12.16
CA THR A 102 11.07 -6.33 13.31
C THR A 102 10.43 -6.68 14.65
N ALA A 103 11.24 -7.29 15.53
CA ALA A 103 10.85 -7.78 16.83
C ALA A 103 10.60 -6.60 17.78
N PHE A 104 9.51 -5.87 17.53
CA PHE A 104 9.04 -4.85 18.44
C PHE A 104 8.56 -5.52 19.72
N THR A 105 9.06 -5.04 20.85
CA THR A 105 8.67 -5.51 22.17
C THR A 105 7.76 -4.49 22.85
N PRO A 106 6.80 -4.94 23.67
CA PRO A 106 5.99 -4.02 24.47
C PRO A 106 6.90 -3.26 25.43
N CYS A 107 6.66 -1.97 25.59
CA CYS A 107 7.35 -1.10 26.54
C CYS A 107 6.40 -0.05 27.11
N GLN A 108 6.89 0.74 28.07
CA GLN A 108 6.19 1.91 28.59
C GLN A 108 6.90 3.17 28.11
N TYR A 109 6.16 4.08 27.47
CA TYR A 109 6.65 5.40 27.09
C TYR A 109 5.75 6.47 27.71
N GLN A 110 6.31 7.31 28.58
CA GLN A 110 5.56 8.36 29.28
C GLN A 110 4.26 7.85 29.95
N GLN A 111 4.32 6.70 30.63
CA GLN A 111 3.18 6.05 31.31
C GLN A 111 2.08 5.53 30.36
N ALA A 112 2.36 5.38 29.06
CA ALA A 112 1.48 4.74 28.10
C ALA A 112 2.13 3.50 27.48
N ASP A 113 1.30 2.54 27.07
CA ASP A 113 1.73 1.36 26.32
C ASP A 113 2.31 1.77 24.96
N ALA A 114 3.50 1.29 24.66
CA ALA A 114 4.21 1.57 23.43
C ALA A 114 4.94 0.32 22.93
N TRP A 115 5.51 0.41 21.73
CA TRP A 115 6.29 -0.66 21.12
C TRP A 115 7.68 -0.16 20.74
N GLN A 116 8.73 -0.78 21.28
CA GLN A 116 10.11 -0.42 20.95
C GLN A 116 10.75 -1.48 20.05
N GLY A 117 11.49 -1.06 19.03
CA GLY A 117 12.10 -1.94 18.04
C GLY A 117 13.10 -1.20 17.17
N MET A 118 13.41 -1.78 16.01
CA MET A 118 14.40 -1.24 15.07
C MET A 118 13.76 -1.06 13.70
N LEU A 119 13.95 0.10 13.08
CA LEU A 119 13.65 0.30 11.66
C LEU A 119 14.95 0.60 10.93
N VAL A 120 15.35 -0.31 10.04
CA VAL A 120 16.58 -0.17 9.22
C VAL A 120 17.78 0.15 10.11
N ASP A 121 17.95 -0.66 11.16
CA ASP A 121 19.04 -0.56 12.14
C ASP A 121 19.05 0.72 12.99
N ILE A 122 17.93 1.46 13.02
CA ILE A 122 17.74 2.64 13.87
C ILE A 122 16.70 2.32 14.97
N PRO A 123 17.01 2.55 16.26
CA PRO A 123 16.07 2.32 17.34
C PRO A 123 14.89 3.29 17.23
N VAL A 124 13.68 2.74 17.36
CA VAL A 124 12.44 3.50 17.33
C VAL A 124 11.45 3.00 18.36
N THR A 125 10.67 3.93 18.90
CA THR A 125 9.49 3.63 19.71
C THR A 125 8.25 4.10 18.95
N ILE A 126 7.32 3.18 18.69
CA ILE A 126 5.97 3.50 18.19
C ILE A 126 5.15 3.96 19.40
N ILE A 127 4.85 5.26 19.46
CA ILE A 127 4.06 5.85 20.55
C ILE A 127 2.56 5.65 20.30
N SER A 128 2.12 5.78 19.05
CA SER A 128 0.73 5.60 18.68
C SER A 128 0.59 5.25 17.20
N ALA A 129 -0.57 4.71 16.83
CA ALA A 129 -0.89 4.36 15.46
C ALA A 129 -2.37 4.66 15.16
N ILE A 130 -2.64 5.23 13.99
CA ILE A 130 -3.99 5.43 13.46
C ILE A 130 -4.12 4.47 12.29
N VAL A 131 -4.81 3.36 12.51
CA VAL A 131 -4.89 2.26 11.55
C VAL A 131 -6.35 2.00 11.22
N GLY A 132 -6.67 2.00 9.93
CA GLY A 132 -8.02 1.68 9.46
C GLY A 132 -8.37 0.20 9.65
N LYS A 133 -9.64 -0.14 9.40
CA LYS A 133 -10.09 -1.54 9.45
C LYS A 133 -9.32 -2.36 8.40
N ALA A 134 -8.84 -3.54 8.81
CA ALA A 134 -8.14 -4.45 7.91
C ALA A 134 -9.00 -4.80 6.69
N GLN A 135 -8.41 -4.68 5.51
CA GLN A 135 -9.00 -5.00 4.22
C GLN A 135 -8.59 -6.41 3.80
N ARG A 136 -9.53 -7.17 3.24
CA ARG A 136 -9.32 -8.55 2.81
C ARG A 136 -9.13 -8.58 1.31
N TYR A 137 -7.92 -8.89 0.85
CA TYR A 137 -7.61 -8.99 -0.58
C TYR A 137 -7.41 -10.46 -0.94
N GLY A 138 -8.22 -10.92 -1.90
CA GLY A 138 -7.89 -12.09 -2.68
C GLY A 138 -7.28 -11.68 -4.01
N GLY A 139 -7.18 -12.62 -4.92
CA GLY A 139 -6.77 -12.35 -6.28
C GLY A 139 -7.10 -13.54 -7.17
N TRP A 140 -6.70 -13.44 -8.42
CA TRP A 140 -6.86 -14.53 -9.38
C TRP A 140 -5.49 -14.86 -9.95
N ASP A 141 -5.06 -16.10 -9.76
CA ASP A 141 -3.90 -16.64 -10.44
C ASP A 141 -4.31 -16.99 -11.88
N MET A 142 -3.83 -16.19 -12.84
CA MET A 142 -4.12 -16.40 -14.25
C MET A 142 -3.46 -17.67 -14.81
N ALA A 143 -2.31 -18.09 -14.26
CA ALA A 143 -1.59 -19.26 -14.75
C ALA A 143 -2.22 -20.56 -14.23
N ALA A 144 -2.61 -20.56 -12.95
CA ALA A 144 -3.26 -21.71 -12.32
C ALA A 144 -4.79 -21.70 -12.45
N HIS A 145 -5.38 -20.66 -13.03
CA HIS A 145 -6.83 -20.47 -13.19
C HIS A 145 -7.62 -20.67 -11.88
N GLN A 146 -7.10 -20.12 -10.78
CA GLN A 146 -7.70 -20.29 -9.46
C GLN A 146 -7.60 -19.03 -8.60
N SER A 147 -8.45 -18.95 -7.58
CA SER A 147 -8.41 -17.86 -6.59
C SER A 147 -7.15 -17.95 -5.72
N LEU A 148 -6.50 -16.81 -5.49
CA LEU A 148 -5.44 -16.70 -4.49
C LEU A 148 -6.03 -16.70 -3.07
N PRO A 149 -5.31 -17.24 -2.06
CA PRO A 149 -5.72 -17.17 -0.67
C PRO A 149 -5.99 -15.72 -0.23
N VAL A 150 -7.10 -15.51 0.48
CA VAL A 150 -7.45 -14.18 0.99
C VAL A 150 -6.49 -13.80 2.11
N GLN A 151 -5.84 -12.64 1.96
CA GLN A 151 -4.91 -12.07 2.93
C GLN A 151 -5.49 -10.77 3.52
N SER A 152 -5.12 -10.48 4.78
CA SER A 152 -5.49 -9.24 5.45
C SER A 152 -4.43 -8.18 5.24
N TYR A 153 -4.85 -6.95 4.99
CA TYR A 153 -3.97 -5.80 4.79
C TYR A 153 -4.46 -4.59 5.58
N LEU A 154 -3.52 -3.83 6.14
CA LEU A 154 -3.74 -2.47 6.61
C LEU A 154 -3.97 -1.55 5.39
N PRO A 155 -4.99 -0.69 5.43
CA PRO A 155 -5.29 0.22 4.33
C PRO A 155 -4.22 1.29 4.18
N ALA A 156 -3.96 1.70 2.94
CA ALA A 156 -3.30 2.97 2.66
C ALA A 156 -4.02 4.10 3.41
N GLY A 157 -3.24 5.07 3.90
CA GLY A 157 -3.71 6.11 4.81
C GLY A 157 -3.54 5.80 6.29
N SER A 158 -3.15 4.58 6.66
CA SER A 158 -2.74 4.27 8.03
C SER A 158 -1.44 5.00 8.38
N CYS A 159 -1.27 5.43 9.64
CA CYS A 159 -0.06 6.11 10.08
C CYS A 159 0.42 5.71 11.49
N TRP A 160 1.71 5.93 11.74
CA TRP A 160 2.39 5.65 13.00
C TRP A 160 3.19 6.86 13.43
N TYR A 161 3.13 7.16 14.72
CA TYR A 161 3.95 8.18 15.35
C TYR A 161 5.16 7.50 15.99
N LEU A 162 6.34 7.85 15.48
CA LEU A 162 7.61 7.26 15.82
C LEU A 162 8.44 8.24 16.64
N GLN A 163 9.13 7.71 17.64
CA GLN A 163 10.08 8.42 18.47
C GLN A 163 11.45 7.77 18.29
N THR A 164 12.45 8.57 17.91
CA THR A 164 13.87 8.18 17.94
C THR A 164 14.53 8.76 19.19
N ASP A 165 15.74 8.30 19.50
CA ASP A 165 16.51 8.85 20.62
C ASP A 165 16.96 10.28 20.31
N THR A 166 17.37 10.52 19.06
CA THR A 166 17.89 11.83 18.62
C THR A 166 17.29 12.31 17.30
N THR A 167 17.40 13.62 17.03
CA THR A 167 16.95 14.23 15.77
C THR A 167 17.77 13.74 14.58
N GLU A 168 19.05 13.41 14.78
CA GLU A 168 19.92 12.84 13.75
C GLU A 168 19.43 11.47 13.31
N GLN A 169 19.00 10.61 14.24
CA GLN A 169 18.39 9.32 13.91
C GLN A 169 17.07 9.51 13.15
N ALA A 170 16.26 10.50 13.51
CA ALA A 170 15.04 10.83 12.76
C ALA A 170 15.37 11.26 11.32
N GLN A 171 16.41 12.10 11.14
CA GLN A 171 16.88 12.47 9.80
C GLN A 171 17.36 11.26 9.00
N GLN A 172 18.15 10.36 9.62
CA GLN A 172 18.60 9.14 8.97
C GLN A 172 17.44 8.22 8.53
N LEU A 173 16.37 8.13 9.33
CA LEU A 173 15.16 7.40 8.93
C LEU A 173 14.53 8.03 7.70
N ILE A 174 14.33 9.35 7.70
CA ILE A 174 13.78 10.06 6.54
C ILE A 174 14.63 9.79 5.29
N ASP A 175 15.95 9.94 5.39
CA ASP A 175 16.85 9.79 4.24
C ASP A 175 16.86 8.37 3.67
N ARG A 176 16.68 7.35 4.54
CA ARG A 176 16.74 5.94 4.12
C ARG A 176 15.39 5.35 3.72
N LEU A 177 14.27 5.88 4.24
CA LEU A 177 12.96 5.25 4.11
C LEU A 177 11.87 6.12 3.48
N HIS A 178 12.06 7.43 3.31
CA HIS A 178 11.05 8.27 2.67
C HIS A 178 10.79 7.80 1.22
N LEU A 179 9.52 7.53 0.89
CA LEU A 179 9.07 6.90 -0.38
C LEU A 179 9.60 5.48 -0.62
N GLY A 180 10.26 4.89 0.37
CA GLY A 180 10.70 3.51 0.38
C GLY A 180 9.61 2.53 0.80
N TYR A 181 10.02 1.30 1.09
CA TYR A 181 9.14 0.18 1.44
C TYR A 181 9.51 -0.43 2.79
N ILE A 182 8.51 -0.65 3.64
CA ILE A 182 8.66 -1.44 4.88
C ILE A 182 8.40 -2.92 4.68
N SER A 183 7.70 -3.28 3.59
CA SER A 183 7.53 -4.67 3.17
C SER A 183 8.80 -5.22 2.53
N GLN A 184 8.91 -6.54 2.44
CA GLN A 184 10.05 -7.23 1.82
C GLN A 184 9.58 -8.29 0.82
N GLY A 185 10.51 -8.79 0.00
CA GLY A 185 10.30 -9.91 -0.91
C GLY A 185 9.16 -9.66 -1.90
N HIS A 186 8.28 -10.65 -2.05
CA HIS A 186 7.20 -10.61 -3.03
C HIS A 186 6.20 -9.46 -2.80
N SER A 187 5.87 -9.16 -1.53
CA SER A 187 4.96 -8.04 -1.21
C SER A 187 5.55 -6.70 -1.67
N ARG A 188 6.85 -6.49 -1.50
CA ARG A 188 7.54 -5.29 -2.00
C ARG A 188 7.54 -5.24 -3.53
N ALA A 189 7.82 -6.36 -4.18
CA ALA A 189 7.83 -6.44 -5.65
C ALA A 189 6.45 -6.12 -6.27
N GLN A 190 5.36 -6.38 -5.54
CA GLN A 190 4.00 -6.02 -5.93
C GLN A 190 3.61 -4.58 -5.56
N GLY A 191 4.49 -3.83 -4.90
CA GLY A 191 4.27 -2.44 -4.51
C GLY A 191 3.51 -2.26 -3.20
N TYR A 192 3.32 -3.30 -2.38
CA TYR A 192 2.71 -3.17 -1.05
C TYR A 192 3.68 -2.57 -0.05
N GLY A 193 3.17 -1.84 0.94
CA GLY A 193 3.96 -1.32 2.06
C GLY A 193 4.87 -0.15 1.72
N GLN A 194 4.52 0.66 0.73
CA GLN A 194 5.22 1.91 0.43
C GLN A 194 4.85 2.96 1.48
N ILE A 195 5.83 3.74 1.93
CA ILE A 195 5.66 4.71 3.02
C ILE A 195 6.17 6.10 2.66
N ALA A 196 5.62 7.12 3.29
CA ALA A 196 6.19 8.44 3.38
C ALA A 196 6.54 8.76 4.84
N LEU A 197 7.71 9.36 5.06
CA LEU A 197 8.10 9.89 6.36
C LEU A 197 8.05 11.42 6.34
N GLY A 198 7.56 12.00 7.44
CA GLY A 198 7.54 13.45 7.62
C GLY A 198 7.50 13.83 9.10
N ASN A 199 7.65 15.13 9.35
CA ASN A 199 7.46 15.69 10.68
C ASN A 199 6.03 15.46 11.18
N THR A 200 5.85 15.29 12.48
CA THR A 200 4.53 15.27 13.09
C THR A 200 3.83 16.64 12.93
N PRO A 201 2.49 16.68 12.82
CA PRO A 201 1.76 17.94 12.79
C PRO A 201 2.04 18.73 14.07
N THR A 202 2.50 19.97 13.95
CA THR A 202 2.55 20.91 15.06
C THR A 202 1.16 21.49 15.28
N HIS A 203 0.58 21.27 16.46
CA HIS A 203 -0.59 22.01 16.93
C HIS A 203 -0.19 23.41 17.40
#